data_AF-A0A523BJW0-F1
#
_entry.id   AF-A0A523BJW0-F1
#
_cell.length_a   1.000
_cell.length_b   1.000
_cell.length_c   1.000
_cell.angle_alpha   90.00
_cell.angle_beta   90.00
_cell.angle_gamma   90.00
#
_symmetry.space_group_name_H-M   'P 1'
#
loop_
_entity.id
_entity.type
_entity.pdbx_description
1 polymer ?
#
loop_
_entity_poly.entity_id
_entity_poly.type
_entity_poly.pdbx_seq_one_letter_code
_entity_poly.pdbx_strand_id
1 'polypeptide(L)'
;MRELIKCSYCGFCEWVCPVLSAMKRRDYGPRGRVNAMLFHLRDGLMGESLKESIYTCLGCGSCSTQCIAGIKPEELIRSFKHYMYLSSTGKSVT
;
A
#
# COMPACT_ATOMS: atom_id res chain seq x y z
N MET A 1 7.38 -2.16 9.18
CA MET A 1 7.08 -2.52 7.77
C MET A 1 7.57 -3.92 7.34
N ARG A 2 8.12 -4.78 8.23
CA ARG A 2 8.56 -6.15 7.86
C ARG A 2 7.42 -7.03 7.30
N GLU A 3 6.18 -6.75 7.68
CA GLU A 3 4.99 -7.49 7.21
C GLU A 3 4.79 -7.47 5.68
N LEU A 4 5.36 -6.49 4.96
CA LEU A 4 5.19 -6.36 3.50
C LEU A 4 5.62 -7.62 2.73
N ILE A 5 6.63 -8.34 3.22
CA ILE A 5 7.17 -9.54 2.55
C ILE A 5 6.30 -10.79 2.74
N LYS A 6 5.29 -10.75 3.64
CA LYS A 6 4.40 -11.89 3.91
C LYS A 6 3.27 -12.04 2.89
N CYS A 7 3.15 -11.13 1.92
CA CYS A 7 2.13 -11.19 0.88
C CYS A 7 2.26 -12.49 0.05
N SER A 8 1.24 -13.35 0.07
CA SER A 8 1.19 -14.60 -0.68
C SER A 8 0.67 -14.46 -2.12
N TYR A 9 0.42 -13.24 -2.59
CA TYR A 9 -0.12 -12.94 -3.92
C TYR A 9 -1.50 -13.56 -4.25
N CYS A 10 -2.25 -14.07 -3.27
CA CYS A 10 -3.55 -14.73 -3.45
C CYS A 10 -4.67 -13.86 -4.07
N GLY A 11 -4.63 -12.54 -3.89
CA GLY A 11 -5.58 -11.61 -4.53
C GLY A 11 -6.93 -11.40 -3.84
N PHE A 12 -7.22 -12.04 -2.68
CA PHE A 12 -8.47 -11.82 -1.94
C PHE A 12 -8.71 -10.35 -1.55
N CYS A 13 -7.63 -9.64 -1.21
CA CYS A 13 -7.71 -8.22 -0.87
C CYS A 13 -8.13 -7.32 -2.04
N GLU A 14 -7.89 -7.75 -3.29
CA GLU A 14 -8.14 -6.95 -4.49
C GLU A 14 -9.66 -6.79 -4.72
N TRP A 15 -10.41 -7.88 -4.63
CA TRP A 15 -11.85 -7.92 -4.92
C TRP A 15 -12.69 -7.05 -3.99
N VAL A 16 -12.22 -6.84 -2.76
CA VAL A 16 -12.91 -6.01 -1.76
C VAL A 16 -12.46 -4.55 -1.76
N CYS A 17 -11.54 -4.17 -2.63
CA CYS A 17 -11.06 -2.80 -2.69
C CYS A 17 -11.96 -1.92 -3.58
N PRO A 18 -12.65 -0.90 -3.02
CA PRO A 18 -13.53 -0.04 -3.81
C PRO A 18 -12.76 0.79 -4.84
N VAL A 19 -11.54 1.21 -4.52
CA VAL A 19 -10.70 2.00 -5.44
C VAL A 19 -10.26 1.17 -6.64
N LEU A 20 -9.89 -0.10 -6.43
CA LEU A 20 -9.56 -0.99 -7.54
C LEU A 20 -10.79 -1.22 -8.44
N SER A 21 -11.96 -1.41 -7.84
CA SER A 21 -13.22 -1.57 -8.58
C SER A 21 -13.54 -0.33 -9.45
N ALA A 22 -13.29 0.87 -8.92
CA ALA A 22 -13.54 2.12 -9.63
C ALA A 22 -12.51 2.38 -10.73
N MET A 23 -11.21 2.27 -10.40
CA MET A 23 -10.11 2.65 -11.30
C MET A 23 -9.78 1.56 -12.34
N LYS A 24 -10.12 0.29 -12.06
CA LYS A 24 -9.83 -0.89 -12.90
C LYS A 24 -8.35 -1.01 -13.30
N ARG A 25 -7.47 -0.55 -12.42
CA ARG A 25 -6.03 -0.47 -12.62
C ARG A 25 -5.30 -1.16 -11.47
N ARG A 26 -4.48 -2.16 -11.77
CA ARG A 26 -3.89 -3.06 -10.75
C ARG A 26 -3.00 -2.35 -9.74
N ASP A 27 -2.34 -1.27 -10.16
CA ASP A 27 -1.53 -0.42 -9.30
C ASP A 27 -2.33 0.31 -8.21
N TYR A 28 -3.65 0.50 -8.41
CA TYR A 28 -4.56 1.12 -7.43
C TYR A 28 -5.14 0.13 -6.40
N GLY A 29 -4.87 -1.16 -6.58
CA GLY A 29 -5.26 -2.21 -5.65
C GLY A 29 -4.37 -2.27 -4.40
N PRO A 30 -4.86 -2.87 -3.30
CA PRO A 30 -4.09 -3.03 -2.07
C PRO A 30 -2.77 -3.79 -2.30
N ARG A 31 -2.75 -4.82 -3.15
CA ARG A 31 -1.51 -5.56 -3.44
C ARG A 31 -0.55 -4.74 -4.29
N GLY A 32 -1.05 -4.01 -5.29
CA GLY A 32 -0.23 -3.09 -6.08
C GLY A 32 0.50 -2.07 -5.19
N ARG A 33 -0.22 -1.50 -4.23
CA ARG A 33 0.33 -0.58 -3.22
C ARG A 33 1.34 -1.24 -2.29
N VAL A 34 1.05 -2.44 -1.79
CA VAL A 34 2.00 -3.22 -0.96
C VAL A 34 3.31 -3.45 -1.70
N ASN A 35 3.25 -3.83 -2.97
CA ASN A 35 4.44 -4.04 -3.79
C ASN A 35 5.18 -2.72 -4.05
N ALA A 36 4.46 -1.63 -4.36
CA ALA A 36 5.07 -0.32 -4.55
C ALA A 36 5.85 0.15 -3.31
N MET A 37 5.28 -0.04 -2.11
CA MET A 37 5.97 0.25 -0.85
C MET A 37 7.21 -0.63 -0.68
N LEU A 38 7.10 -1.94 -0.96
CA LEU A 38 8.24 -2.86 -0.86
C LEU A 38 9.40 -2.47 -1.79
N PHE A 39 9.10 -2.16 -3.06
CA PHE A 39 10.10 -1.71 -4.02
C PHE A 39 10.75 -0.40 -3.59
N HIS A 40 9.97 0.56 -3.10
CA HIS A 40 10.52 1.82 -2.62
C HIS A 40 11.45 1.64 -1.41
N LEU A 41 11.06 0.81 -0.44
CA LEU A 41 11.88 0.58 0.76
C LEU A 41 13.15 -0.22 0.45
N ARG A 42 13.15 -1.04 -0.60
CA ARG A 42 14.31 -1.84 -1.00
C ARG A 42 15.25 -1.07 -1.93
N ASP A 43 14.70 -0.43 -2.96
CA ASP A 43 15.46 0.09 -4.09
C ASP A 43 15.40 1.63 -4.19
N GLY A 44 14.65 2.31 -3.31
CA GLY A 44 14.43 3.76 -3.36
C GLY A 44 13.50 4.23 -4.50
N LEU A 45 12.97 3.30 -5.30
CA LEU A 45 12.21 3.61 -6.51
C LEU A 45 10.71 3.78 -6.20
N MET A 46 10.13 4.92 -6.58
CA MET A 46 8.69 5.10 -6.61
C MET A 46 8.29 6.10 -7.71
N GLY A 47 7.63 5.60 -8.75
CA GLY A 47 7.07 6.44 -9.82
C GLY A 47 5.90 7.28 -9.34
N GLU A 48 5.63 8.38 -10.03
CA GLU A 48 4.60 9.35 -9.64
C GLU A 48 3.19 8.74 -9.61
N SER A 49 2.86 7.89 -10.58
CA SER A 49 1.59 7.16 -10.62
C SER A 49 1.40 6.23 -9.42
N LEU A 50 2.48 5.64 -8.89
CA LEU A 50 2.42 4.79 -7.70
C LEU A 50 2.24 5.63 -6.43
N LYS A 51 2.85 6.82 -6.35
CA LYS A 51 2.57 7.76 -5.26
C LYS A 51 1.10 8.17 -5.27
N GLU A 52 0.57 8.55 -6.43
CA GLU A 52 -0.85 8.89 -6.60
C GLU A 52 -1.75 7.72 -6.17
N SER A 53 -1.44 6.49 -6.61
CA SER A 53 -2.14 5.29 -6.16
C SER A 53 -2.15 5.16 -4.63
N ILE A 54 -1.02 5.37 -3.95
CA ILE A 54 -0.95 5.31 -2.48
C ILE A 54 -1.92 6.32 -1.87
N TYR A 55 -1.94 7.56 -2.36
CA TYR A 55 -2.79 8.63 -1.83
C TYR A 55 -4.28 8.39 -2.06
N THR A 56 -4.67 7.75 -3.15
CA THR A 56 -6.08 7.36 -3.40
C THR A 56 -6.62 6.26 -2.47
N CYS A 57 -5.80 5.68 -1.60
CA CYS A 57 -6.30 4.72 -0.60
C CYS A 57 -7.22 5.41 0.42
N LEU A 58 -8.47 4.94 0.50
CA LEU A 58 -9.53 5.46 1.39
C LEU A 58 -9.40 5.03 2.87
N GLY A 59 -8.53 4.07 3.19
CA GLY A 59 -8.39 3.57 4.56
C GLY A 59 -9.57 2.73 5.07
N CYS A 60 -10.43 2.20 4.19
CA CYS A 60 -11.64 1.44 4.59
C CYS A 60 -11.39 0.10 5.33
N GLY A 61 -10.16 -0.42 5.33
CA GLY A 61 -9.80 -1.64 6.07
C GLY A 61 -10.25 -2.98 5.46
N SER A 62 -11.13 -3.01 4.45
CA SER A 62 -11.67 -4.26 3.87
C SER A 62 -10.60 -5.24 3.41
N CYS A 63 -9.50 -4.73 2.83
CA CYS A 63 -8.37 -5.55 2.39
C CYS A 63 -7.63 -6.25 3.54
N SER A 64 -7.59 -5.65 4.73
CA SER A 64 -6.97 -6.23 5.91
C SER A 64 -7.82 -7.38 6.46
N THR A 65 -9.16 -7.19 6.53
CA THR A 65 -10.09 -8.24 6.99
C THR A 65 -10.03 -9.50 6.13
N GLN A 66 -9.87 -9.35 4.81
CA GLN A 66 -9.84 -10.48 3.88
C GLN A 66 -8.45 -11.09 3.69
N CYS A 67 -7.40 -10.53 4.30
CA CYS A 67 -6.05 -11.02 4.04
C CYS A 67 -5.76 -12.33 4.80
N ILE A 68 -5.74 -13.44 4.07
CA ILE A 68 -5.40 -14.76 4.64
C ILE A 68 -3.94 -14.86 5.12
N ALA A 69 -3.04 -14.01 4.62
CA ALA A 69 -1.66 -13.95 5.07
C ALA A 69 -1.48 -13.13 6.37
N GLY A 70 -2.57 -12.54 6.89
CA GLY A 70 -2.56 -11.75 8.11
C GLY A 70 -1.87 -10.38 8.00
N ILE A 71 -1.45 -9.96 6.80
CA ILE A 71 -0.95 -8.61 6.60
C ILE A 71 -2.12 -7.61 6.67
N LYS A 72 -1.82 -6.37 7.06
CA LYS A 72 -2.79 -5.29 7.16
C LYS A 72 -2.47 -4.18 6.17
N PRO A 73 -2.89 -4.28 4.89
CA PRO A 73 -2.54 -3.29 3.88
C PRO A 73 -3.00 -1.87 4.24
N GLU A 74 -4.14 -1.70 4.90
CA GLU A 74 -4.61 -0.37 5.35
C GLU A 74 -3.60 0.29 6.30
N GLU A 75 -3.24 -0.38 7.39
CA GLU A 75 -2.28 0.16 8.36
C GLU A 75 -0.90 0.42 7.72
N LEU A 76 -0.46 -0.48 6.84
CA LEU A 76 0.80 -0.34 6.11
C LEU A 76 0.79 0.89 5.20
N ILE A 77 -0.28 1.08 4.40
CA ILE A 77 -0.43 2.24 3.51
C ILE A 77 -0.53 3.53 4.33
N ARG A 78 -1.28 3.54 5.43
CA ARG A 78 -1.38 4.70 6.33
C ARG A 78 -0.03 5.08 6.92
N SER A 79 0.72 4.11 7.41
CA SER A 79 2.08 4.31 7.95
C SER A 79 3.03 4.82 6.87
N PHE A 80 2.91 4.30 5.65
CA PHE A 80 3.72 4.71 4.52
C PHE A 80 3.41 6.14 4.06
N LYS A 81 2.15 6.56 4.05
CA LYS A 81 1.77 7.97 3.81
C LYS A 81 2.45 8.90 4.83
N HIS A 82 2.47 8.51 6.11
CA HIS A 82 3.15 9.28 7.15
C HIS A 82 4.67 9.33 6.93
N TYR A 83 5.29 8.19 6.61
CA TYR A 83 6.70 8.12 6.23
C TYR A 83 7.03 9.08 5.08
N MET A 84 6.27 9.06 3.99
CA MET A 84 6.46 9.95 2.83
C MET A 84 6.34 11.43 3.20
N TYR A 85 5.43 11.78 4.11
CA TYR A 85 5.26 13.16 4.62
C TYR A 85 6.46 13.62 5.47
N LEU A 86 7.01 12.75 6.32
CA LEU A 86 8.20 13.09 7.09
C LEU A 86 9.43 13.22 6.19
N SER A 87 9.59 12.33 5.22
CA SER A 87 10.67 12.38 4.24
C SER A 87 10.63 13.66 3.38
N SER A 88 9.45 14.21 3.08
CA SER A 88 9.34 15.47 2.33
C SER A 88 9.56 16.73 3.17
N THR A 89 9.41 16.65 4.49
CA THR A 89 9.52 17.81 5.41
C THR A 89 10.84 17.87 6.19
N GLY A 90 11.77 16.93 5.95
CA GLY A 90 13.06 16.87 6.63
C GLY A 90 12.98 16.53 8.12
N LYS A 91 11.83 16.06 8.60
CA LYS A 91 11.65 15.61 10.00
C LYS A 91 12.15 14.18 10.14
N SER A 92 12.93 13.93 11.20
CA SER A 92 13.52 12.62 11.50
C SER A 92 12.47 11.51 11.53
N VAL A 93 12.67 10.48 10.72
CA VAL A 93 11.92 9.21 10.74
C VAL A 93 12.61 8.32 11.77
N THR A 94 12.24 8.46 13.05
CA THR A 94 12.61 7.49 14.11
C THR A 94 11.45 6.57 14.41
#